data_AF-A0A957LIY5-F1
#
_entry.id   AF-A0A957LIY5-F1
#
_cell.length_a   1.000
_cell.length_b   1.000
_cell.length_c   1.000
_cell.angle_alpha   90.00
_cell.angle_beta   90.00
_cell.angle_gamma   90.00
#
_symmetry.space_group_name_H-M   'P 1'
#
loop_
_entity.id
_entity.type
_entity.pdbx_description
1 polymer ?
#
loop_
_entity_poly.entity_id
_entity_poly.type
_entity_poly.pdbx_seq_one_letter_code
_entity_poly.pdbx_strand_id
1 'polypeptide(L)'
;MMTRYAIFGLPRTGSSLLGTILAGQPSSVYDMEMLHPRRWRGWHRLPYRFLRLYPHPYLNYRERTTRRQGGRLYGFKLFPQHVRSPRRVLLELDRQGWRILHVQRRNLFDQVLSVLVARHTGRFNSAHTDALPHLHFDAAVVEREMERRRKRIPQIDEMLRGIEHIDVVYEEDLSDRSRWDALLARIGADWGMSFAPAQTAYQKTWQRPYSEIVVNYAELRLQFEAPHP
;
A
#
# COMPACT_ATOMS: atom_id res chain seq x y z
N MET A 1 7.96 20.17 -15.16
CA MET A 1 7.15 18.97 -15.48
C MET A 1 6.78 18.31 -14.16
N MET A 2 5.58 17.75 -14.02
CA MET A 2 5.15 17.11 -12.76
C MET A 2 5.24 15.60 -12.88
N THR A 3 5.90 14.95 -11.93
CA THR A 3 5.99 13.49 -11.89
C THR A 3 4.76 12.93 -11.20
N ARG A 4 4.18 11.88 -11.79
CA ARG A 4 2.95 11.26 -11.32
C ARG A 4 3.23 9.81 -11.00
N TYR A 5 2.79 9.34 -9.84
CA TYR A 5 3.01 7.95 -9.43
C TYR A 5 1.77 7.31 -8.82
N ALA A 6 1.66 5.99 -8.99
CA ALA A 6 0.65 5.17 -8.35
C ALA A 6 1.31 4.04 -7.57
N ILE A 7 0.99 3.95 -6.28
CA ILE A 7 1.41 2.84 -5.42
C ILE A 7 0.37 1.73 -5.55
N PHE A 8 0.76 0.61 -6.15
CA PHE A 8 -0.08 -0.55 -6.36
C PHE A 8 0.37 -1.74 -5.50
N GLY A 9 -0.58 -2.54 -5.04
CA GLY A 9 -0.29 -3.75 -4.27
C GLY A 9 -1.47 -4.24 -3.46
N LEU A 10 -1.19 -4.96 -2.38
CA LEU A 10 -2.21 -5.46 -1.46
C LEU A 10 -2.24 -4.64 -0.16
N PRO A 11 -3.35 -4.71 0.61
CA PRO A 11 -3.38 -4.13 1.95
C PRO A 11 -2.26 -4.70 2.84
N ARG A 12 -1.70 -3.85 3.70
CA ARG A 12 -0.68 -4.20 4.72
C ARG A 12 0.67 -4.71 4.16
N THR A 13 1.03 -4.27 2.96
CA THR A 13 2.37 -4.48 2.38
C THR A 13 3.37 -3.34 2.67
N GLY A 14 2.98 -2.31 3.41
CA GLY A 14 3.83 -1.12 3.62
C GLY A 14 3.56 0.04 2.65
N SER A 15 2.58 -0.11 1.74
CA SER A 15 2.16 0.95 0.81
C SER A 15 1.76 2.28 1.47
N SER A 16 1.24 2.26 2.71
CA SER A 16 1.01 3.51 3.46
C SER A 16 2.33 4.19 3.82
N LEU A 17 3.29 3.44 4.35
CA LEU A 17 4.62 3.94 4.74
C LEU A 17 5.37 4.50 3.54
N LEU A 18 5.42 3.77 2.42
CA LEU A 18 6.06 4.25 1.19
C LEU A 18 5.43 5.58 0.73
N GLY A 19 4.10 5.64 0.69
CA GLY A 19 3.41 6.84 0.28
C GLY A 19 3.68 8.03 1.19
N THR A 20 3.80 7.82 2.51
CA THR A 20 4.14 8.89 3.45
C THR A 20 5.62 9.29 3.42
N ILE A 21 6.53 8.39 3.01
CA ILE A 21 7.94 8.74 2.74
C ILE A 21 8.02 9.63 1.49
N LEU A 22 7.32 9.26 0.42
CA LEU A 22 7.23 10.07 -0.80
C LEU A 22 6.48 11.40 -0.59
N ALA A 23 5.49 11.42 0.30
CA ALA A 23 4.80 12.65 0.70
C ALA A 23 5.70 13.61 1.49
N GLY A 24 6.74 13.11 2.15
CA GLY A 24 7.73 13.94 2.85
C GLY A 24 8.66 14.72 1.92
N GLN A 25 8.59 14.48 0.61
CA GLN A 25 9.42 15.17 -0.37
C GLN A 25 8.92 16.60 -0.64
N PRO A 26 9.82 17.57 -0.89
CA PRO A 26 9.43 18.93 -1.20
C PRO A 26 8.45 19.01 -2.38
N SER A 27 7.37 19.77 -2.21
CA SER A 27 6.31 19.94 -3.23
C SER A 27 5.65 18.62 -3.67
N SER A 28 5.62 17.61 -2.81
CA SER A 28 4.91 16.35 -3.01
C SER A 28 3.49 16.41 -2.44
N VAL A 29 2.54 15.84 -3.17
CA VAL A 29 1.16 15.64 -2.71
C VAL A 29 0.81 14.17 -2.85
N TYR A 30 0.34 13.57 -1.75
CA TYR A 30 -0.05 12.17 -1.71
C TYR A 30 -1.48 12.01 -1.18
N ASP A 31 -2.37 11.51 -2.02
CA ASP A 31 -3.81 11.43 -1.74
C ASP A 31 -4.26 10.13 -1.05
N MET A 32 -3.31 9.31 -0.56
CA MET A 32 -3.58 8.03 0.09
C MET A 32 -4.51 7.15 -0.78
N GLU A 33 -5.52 6.51 -0.18
CA GLU A 33 -6.47 5.63 -0.85
C GLU A 33 -7.73 6.40 -1.32
N MET A 34 -7.55 7.40 -2.20
CA MET A 34 -8.66 8.27 -2.65
C MET A 34 -9.84 7.50 -3.29
N LEU A 35 -9.55 6.38 -3.95
CA LEU A 35 -10.53 5.55 -4.65
C LEU A 35 -11.16 4.49 -3.73
N HIS A 36 -10.88 4.53 -2.43
CA HIS A 36 -11.45 3.60 -1.47
C HIS A 36 -12.97 3.84 -1.28
N PRO A 37 -13.84 2.82 -1.40
CA PRO A 37 -15.29 3.00 -1.33
C PRO A 37 -15.79 3.73 -0.07
N ARG A 38 -15.15 3.47 1.08
CA ARG A 38 -15.50 4.12 2.37
C ARG A 38 -15.34 5.64 2.37
N ARG A 39 -14.59 6.24 1.43
CA ARG A 39 -14.48 7.71 1.28
C ARG A 39 -15.70 8.32 0.57
N TRP A 40 -16.51 7.49 -0.10
CA TRP A 40 -17.63 7.93 -0.94
C TRP A 40 -18.97 7.47 -0.34
N ARG A 41 -19.35 8.08 0.78
CA ARG A 41 -20.60 7.79 1.52
C ARG A 41 -21.72 8.76 1.14
N GLY A 42 -22.97 8.39 1.45
CA GLY A 42 -24.15 9.22 1.20
C GLY A 42 -24.34 9.52 -0.29
N TRP A 43 -24.66 10.78 -0.60
CA TRP A 43 -24.88 11.27 -1.96
C TRP A 43 -23.67 11.09 -2.89
N HIS A 44 -22.44 11.07 -2.34
CA HIS A 44 -21.22 10.85 -3.11
C HIS A 44 -21.04 9.40 -3.59
N ARG A 45 -21.92 8.46 -3.20
CA ARG A 45 -21.87 7.07 -3.67
C ARG A 45 -22.25 6.93 -5.15
N LEU A 46 -23.11 7.80 -5.66
CA LEU A 46 -23.53 7.82 -7.07
C LEU A 46 -22.36 8.14 -8.01
N PRO A 47 -21.63 9.27 -7.86
CA PRO A 47 -20.47 9.55 -8.70
C PRO A 47 -19.37 8.49 -8.52
N TYR A 48 -19.22 7.90 -7.34
CA TYR A 48 -18.25 6.83 -7.12
C TYR A 48 -18.47 5.60 -8.01
N ARG A 49 -19.72 5.25 -8.38
CA ARG A 49 -19.98 4.15 -9.32
C ARG A 49 -19.33 4.41 -10.67
N PHE A 50 -19.39 5.66 -11.15
CA PHE A 50 -18.72 6.09 -12.38
C PHE A 50 -17.20 6.13 -12.20
N LEU A 51 -16.70 6.68 -11.09
CA LEU A 51 -15.26 6.75 -10.82
C LEU A 51 -14.60 5.37 -10.70
N ARG A 52 -15.33 4.37 -10.18
CA ARG A 52 -14.84 3.00 -10.10
C ARG A 52 -14.67 2.34 -11.47
N LEU A 53 -15.42 2.79 -12.48
CA LEU A 53 -15.31 2.36 -13.87
C LEU A 53 -14.26 3.17 -14.64
N TYR A 54 -14.25 4.48 -14.42
CA TYR A 54 -13.43 5.45 -15.14
C TYR A 54 -12.79 6.43 -14.16
N PRO A 55 -11.69 6.05 -13.48
CA PRO A 55 -11.06 6.93 -12.48
C PRO A 55 -10.29 8.09 -13.11
N HIS A 56 -9.86 7.97 -14.38
CA HIS A 56 -8.94 8.91 -15.04
C HIS A 56 -9.40 10.37 -15.02
N PRO A 57 -10.67 10.74 -15.31
CA PRO A 57 -11.09 12.14 -15.25
C PRO A 57 -10.86 12.76 -13.87
N TYR A 58 -11.09 11.99 -12.81
CA TYR A 58 -10.87 12.45 -11.44
C TYR A 58 -9.38 12.53 -11.09
N LEU A 59 -8.59 11.54 -11.50
CA LEU A 59 -7.14 11.57 -11.32
C LEU A 59 -6.51 12.78 -12.04
N ASN A 60 -6.93 13.06 -13.28
CA ASN A 60 -6.49 14.22 -14.04
C ASN A 60 -6.93 15.55 -13.40
N TYR A 61 -8.11 15.60 -12.81
CA TYR A 61 -8.56 16.77 -12.05
C TYR A 61 -7.68 17.02 -10.82
N ARG A 62 -7.37 15.97 -10.05
CA ARG A 62 -6.50 16.07 -8.87
C ARG A 62 -5.09 16.47 -9.27
N GLU A 63 -4.53 15.83 -10.29
CA GLU A 63 -3.24 16.18 -10.90
C GLU A 63 -3.16 17.67 -11.24
N ARG A 64 -4.13 18.18 -11.99
CA ARG A 64 -4.17 19.60 -12.42
C ARG A 64 -4.27 20.54 -11.22
N THR A 65 -5.03 20.16 -10.20
CA THR A 65 -5.17 20.94 -8.96
C THR A 65 -3.84 21.01 -8.22
N THR A 66 -3.17 19.88 -8.02
CA THR A 66 -1.84 19.82 -7.39
C THR A 66 -0.82 20.65 -8.16
N ARG A 67 -0.82 20.56 -9.50
CA ARG A 67 0.08 21.35 -10.34
C ARG A 67 -0.17 22.86 -10.20
N ARG A 68 -1.43 23.29 -10.12
CA ARG A 68 -1.78 24.71 -9.88
C ARG A 68 -1.33 25.21 -8.51
N GLN A 69 -1.23 24.32 -7.53
CA GLN A 69 -0.71 24.62 -6.19
C GLN A 69 0.82 24.54 -6.10
N GLY A 70 1.52 24.42 -7.24
CA GLY A 70 2.98 24.34 -7.28
C GLY A 70 3.56 22.97 -6.94
N GLY A 71 2.72 21.92 -6.87
CA GLY A 71 3.17 20.55 -6.67
C GLY A 71 4.02 20.05 -7.83
N ARG A 72 5.11 19.36 -7.51
CA ARG A 72 6.07 18.76 -8.47
C ARG A 72 5.98 17.24 -8.52
N LEU A 73 5.46 16.64 -7.45
CA LEU A 73 5.24 15.21 -7.35
C LEU A 73 3.81 14.95 -6.88
N TYR A 74 3.09 14.10 -7.60
CA TYR A 74 1.72 13.73 -7.25
C TYR A 74 1.56 12.22 -7.25
N GLY A 75 0.93 11.67 -6.21
CA GLY A 75 0.59 10.27 -6.25
C GLY A 75 -0.51 9.84 -5.31
N PHE A 76 -0.85 8.57 -5.45
CA PHE A 76 -1.94 7.95 -4.70
C PHE A 76 -1.73 6.44 -4.59
N LYS A 77 -2.56 5.82 -3.77
CA LYS A 77 -2.57 4.37 -3.58
C LYS A 77 -3.76 3.73 -4.27
N LEU A 78 -3.47 2.67 -5.02
CA LEU A 78 -4.44 1.87 -5.73
C LEU A 78 -4.36 0.42 -5.24
N PHE A 79 -5.50 -0.14 -4.85
CA PHE A 79 -5.66 -1.58 -4.62
C PHE A 79 -6.63 -2.14 -5.65
N PRO A 80 -6.52 -3.44 -6.01
CA PRO A 80 -7.40 -4.04 -7.01
C PRO A 80 -8.88 -3.80 -6.75
N GLN A 81 -9.32 -3.84 -5.48
CA GLN A 81 -10.71 -3.64 -5.11
C GLN A 81 -11.24 -2.19 -5.26
N HIS A 82 -10.36 -1.21 -5.46
CA HIS A 82 -10.76 0.21 -5.58
C HIS A 82 -11.40 0.53 -6.94
N VAL A 83 -11.14 -0.27 -7.95
CA VAL A 83 -11.63 -0.09 -9.33
C VAL A 83 -12.27 -1.38 -9.84
N ARG A 84 -13.07 -1.32 -10.91
CA ARG A 84 -13.70 -2.53 -11.48
C ARG A 84 -12.70 -3.36 -12.29
N SER A 85 -11.83 -2.70 -13.06
CA SER A 85 -10.88 -3.34 -13.99
C SER A 85 -9.45 -2.86 -13.70
N PRO A 86 -8.79 -3.36 -12.64
CA PRO A 86 -7.49 -2.85 -12.19
C PRO A 86 -6.42 -2.87 -13.28
N ARG A 87 -6.27 -3.97 -14.01
CA ARG A 87 -5.31 -4.07 -15.13
C ARG A 87 -5.53 -2.99 -16.20
N ARG A 88 -6.78 -2.75 -16.60
CA ARG A 88 -7.11 -1.69 -17.57
C ARG A 88 -6.71 -0.31 -17.05
N VAL A 89 -6.99 -0.03 -15.77
CA VAL A 89 -6.63 1.24 -15.14
C VAL A 89 -5.10 1.40 -15.09
N LEU A 90 -4.36 0.35 -14.70
CA LEU A 90 -2.89 0.39 -14.66
C LEU A 90 -2.26 0.63 -16.03
N LEU A 91 -2.72 -0.09 -17.07
CA LEU A 91 -2.26 0.13 -18.45
C LEU A 91 -2.51 1.56 -18.94
N GLU A 92 -3.65 2.13 -18.56
CA GLU A 92 -3.98 3.49 -18.95
C GLU A 92 -3.16 4.53 -18.17
N LEU A 93 -2.87 4.28 -16.89
CA LEU A 93 -1.93 5.10 -16.12
C LEU A 93 -0.54 5.06 -16.75
N ASP A 94 -0.03 3.88 -17.06
CA ASP A 94 1.27 3.66 -17.72
C ASP A 94 1.36 4.41 -19.07
N ARG A 95 0.37 4.25 -19.94
CA ARG A 95 0.27 4.99 -21.22
C ARG A 95 0.24 6.52 -21.05
N GLN A 96 -0.34 6.99 -19.95
CA GLN A 96 -0.38 8.41 -19.63
C GLN A 96 0.94 8.90 -19.00
N GLY A 97 1.94 8.04 -18.83
CA GLY A 97 3.24 8.37 -18.24
C GLY A 97 3.21 8.45 -16.72
N TRP A 98 2.34 7.69 -16.06
CA TRP A 98 2.39 7.49 -14.61
C TRP A 98 3.44 6.43 -14.26
N ARG A 99 4.23 6.71 -13.24
CA ARG A 99 5.19 5.75 -12.68
C ARG A 99 4.49 4.82 -11.71
N ILE A 100 4.60 3.51 -11.92
CA ILE A 100 3.97 2.52 -11.06
C ILE A 100 4.99 2.00 -10.05
N LEU A 101 4.61 2.04 -8.77
CA LEU A 101 5.37 1.43 -7.67
C LEU A 101 4.60 0.21 -7.17
N HIS A 102 5.15 -0.98 -7.36
CA HIS A 102 4.55 -2.22 -6.88
C HIS A 102 5.09 -2.58 -5.50
N VAL A 103 4.23 -2.56 -4.49
CA VAL A 103 4.64 -2.82 -3.09
C VAL A 103 4.25 -4.22 -2.66
N GLN A 104 5.28 -5.01 -2.38
CA GLN A 104 5.20 -6.41 -2.02
C GLN A 104 5.60 -6.62 -0.55
N ARG A 105 5.17 -7.75 0.02
CA ARG A 105 5.61 -8.19 1.34
C ARG A 105 5.81 -9.71 1.28
N ARG A 106 7.04 -10.16 1.53
CA ARG A 106 7.40 -11.57 1.38
C ARG A 106 6.92 -12.41 2.55
N ASN A 107 6.93 -11.86 3.78
CA ASN A 107 6.39 -12.57 4.92
C ASN A 107 4.86 -12.49 4.92
N LEU A 108 4.24 -13.48 4.26
CA LEU A 108 2.79 -13.59 4.15
C LEU A 108 2.10 -13.83 5.49
N PHE A 109 2.74 -14.61 6.38
CA PHE A 109 2.21 -14.91 7.72
C PHE A 109 2.04 -13.62 8.53
N ASP A 110 3.11 -12.83 8.64
CA ASP A 110 3.07 -11.53 9.31
C ASP A 110 2.11 -10.55 8.63
N GLN A 111 1.96 -10.61 7.30
CA GLN A 111 0.98 -9.80 6.59
C GLN A 111 -0.45 -10.18 7.01
N VAL A 112 -0.76 -11.48 7.12
CA VAL A 112 -2.06 -11.97 7.56
C VAL A 112 -2.35 -11.56 9.00
N LEU A 113 -1.40 -11.77 9.92
CA LEU A 113 -1.55 -11.32 11.30
C LEU A 113 -1.80 -9.82 11.38
N SER A 114 -1.05 -9.02 10.62
CA SER A 114 -1.25 -7.57 10.55
C SER A 114 -2.68 -7.19 10.15
N VAL A 115 -3.30 -7.96 9.27
CA VAL A 115 -4.66 -7.72 8.78
C VAL A 115 -5.69 -8.14 9.82
N LEU A 116 -5.50 -9.31 10.44
CA LEU A 116 -6.39 -9.83 11.47
C LEU A 116 -6.42 -8.91 12.68
N VAL A 117 -5.25 -8.51 13.18
CA VAL A 117 -5.12 -7.54 14.29
C VAL A 117 -5.81 -6.22 13.94
N ALA A 118 -5.57 -5.68 12.73
CA ALA A 118 -6.21 -4.42 12.31
C ALA A 118 -7.73 -4.52 12.20
N ARG A 119 -8.26 -5.65 11.72
CA ARG A 119 -9.71 -5.89 11.63
C ARG A 119 -10.35 -6.03 13.00
N HIS A 120 -9.71 -6.79 13.90
CA HIS A 120 -10.22 -7.04 15.23
C HIS A 120 -10.23 -5.75 16.08
N THR A 121 -9.16 -4.96 16.00
CA THR A 121 -9.02 -3.72 16.78
C THR A 121 -9.68 -2.51 16.12
N GLY A 122 -10.07 -2.61 14.83
CA GLY A 122 -10.52 -1.47 14.03
C GLY A 122 -9.42 -0.46 13.70
N ARG A 123 -8.15 -0.76 14.04
CA ARG A 123 -7.00 0.15 13.89
C ARG A 123 -6.19 -0.18 12.65
N PHE A 124 -6.24 0.69 11.65
CA PHE A 124 -5.60 0.46 10.35
C PHE A 124 -4.40 1.36 10.07
N ASN A 125 -4.32 2.55 10.66
CA ASN A 125 -3.25 3.53 10.48
C ASN A 125 -3.06 4.32 11.79
N SER A 126 -1.85 4.87 11.99
CA SER A 126 -1.41 5.62 13.18
C SER A 126 -0.97 4.77 14.36
N ALA A 127 0.07 5.24 15.07
CA ALA A 127 0.48 4.66 16.34
C ALA A 127 -0.58 4.92 17.41
N HIS A 128 -0.77 3.94 18.27
CA HIS A 128 -1.62 4.04 19.43
C HIS A 128 -0.78 3.71 20.67
N THR A 129 -0.97 4.49 21.73
CA THR A 129 -0.30 4.32 23.04
C THR A 129 -1.14 3.48 24.01
N ASP A 130 -2.27 2.95 23.55
CA ASP A 130 -3.14 2.11 24.37
C ASP A 130 -2.45 0.79 24.75
N ALA A 131 -2.98 0.13 25.79
CA ALA A 131 -2.54 -1.20 26.18
C ALA A 131 -2.51 -2.16 24.98
N LEU A 132 -1.45 -2.98 24.92
CA LEU A 132 -1.30 -3.99 23.88
C LEU A 132 -2.48 -4.96 23.94
N PRO A 133 -3.22 -5.15 22.84
CA PRO A 133 -4.28 -6.13 22.83
C PRO A 133 -3.67 -7.52 22.89
N HIS A 134 -4.26 -8.41 23.68
CA HIS A 134 -3.92 -9.82 23.74
C HIS A 134 -4.95 -10.58 22.94
N LEU A 135 -4.63 -10.89 21.69
CA LEU A 135 -5.55 -11.48 20.73
C LEU A 135 -5.26 -12.97 20.55
N HIS A 136 -6.31 -13.76 20.49
CA HIS A 136 -6.23 -15.16 20.10
C HIS A 136 -6.90 -15.32 18.73
N PHE A 137 -6.24 -16.00 17.79
CA PHE A 137 -6.81 -16.27 16.47
C PHE A 137 -6.93 -17.78 16.24
N ASP A 138 -8.12 -18.20 15.82
CA ASP A 138 -8.36 -19.55 15.31
C ASP A 138 -7.50 -19.82 14.07
N ALA A 139 -6.76 -20.93 14.07
CA ALA A 139 -5.94 -21.38 12.95
C ALA A 139 -6.72 -21.44 11.63
N ALA A 140 -7.98 -21.87 11.65
CA ALA A 140 -8.82 -21.92 10.46
C ALA A 140 -9.13 -20.51 9.89
N VAL A 141 -9.18 -19.47 10.74
CA VAL A 141 -9.32 -18.08 10.28
C VAL A 141 -8.03 -17.61 9.61
N VAL A 142 -6.87 -17.93 10.21
CA VAL A 142 -5.55 -17.59 9.68
C VAL A 142 -5.34 -18.28 8.33
N GLU A 143 -5.59 -19.58 8.24
CA GLU A 143 -5.48 -20.37 7.01
C GLU A 143 -6.35 -19.79 5.88
N ARG A 144 -7.62 -19.48 6.15
CA ARG A 144 -8.50 -18.84 5.15
C ARG A 144 -7.94 -17.51 4.65
N GLU A 145 -7.34 -16.69 5.51
CA GLU A 145 -6.75 -15.41 5.10
C GLU A 145 -5.39 -15.57 4.39
N MET A 146 -4.61 -16.59 4.74
CA MET A 146 -3.39 -16.99 4.01
C MET A 146 -3.77 -17.41 2.59
N GLU A 147 -4.74 -18.31 2.44
CA GLU A 147 -5.15 -18.83 1.15
C GLU A 147 -5.75 -17.75 0.25
N ARG A 148 -6.58 -16.87 0.81
CA ARG A 148 -7.10 -15.69 0.09
C ARG A 148 -5.98 -14.81 -0.47
N ARG A 149 -4.84 -14.70 0.21
CA ARG A 149 -3.70 -13.90 -0.24
C ARG A 149 -2.80 -14.65 -1.21
N ARG A 150 -2.51 -15.94 -0.96
CA ARG A 150 -1.78 -16.81 -1.89
C ARG A 150 -2.44 -16.78 -3.27
N LYS A 151 -3.78 -16.81 -3.34
CA LYS A 151 -4.54 -16.67 -4.59
C LYS A 151 -4.45 -15.28 -5.23
N ARG A 152 -4.26 -14.21 -4.46
CA ARG A 152 -4.23 -12.83 -4.96
C ARG A 152 -2.86 -12.40 -5.47
N ILE A 153 -1.77 -12.89 -4.87
CA ILE A 153 -0.40 -12.55 -5.28
C ILE A 153 -0.19 -12.77 -6.79
N PRO A 154 -0.42 -13.96 -7.38
CA PRO A 154 -0.22 -14.16 -8.81
C PRO A 154 -1.19 -13.34 -9.67
N GLN A 155 -2.36 -12.96 -9.14
CA GLN A 155 -3.28 -12.06 -9.84
C GLN A 155 -2.72 -10.64 -9.91
N ILE A 156 -1.97 -10.18 -8.91
CA ILE A 156 -1.29 -8.88 -8.94
C ILE A 156 -0.21 -8.90 -10.02
N ASP A 157 0.59 -9.96 -10.07
CA ASP A 157 1.66 -10.11 -11.06
C ASP A 157 1.09 -10.14 -12.49
N GLU A 158 -0.02 -10.85 -12.70
CA GLU A 158 -0.75 -10.84 -13.97
C GLU A 158 -1.28 -9.44 -14.34
N MET A 159 -1.78 -8.68 -13.36
CA MET A 159 -2.26 -7.32 -13.60
C MET A 159 -1.13 -6.36 -14.00
N LEU A 160 0.09 -6.60 -13.56
CA LEU A 160 1.29 -5.80 -13.86
C LEU A 160 2.06 -6.29 -15.10
N ARG A 161 1.71 -7.46 -15.65
CA ARG A 161 2.40 -8.00 -16.83
C ARG A 161 2.35 -7.01 -18.01
N GLY A 162 3.54 -6.63 -18.47
CA GLY A 162 3.74 -5.69 -19.57
C GLY A 162 3.56 -4.22 -19.18
N ILE A 163 3.60 -3.90 -17.89
CA ILE A 163 3.53 -2.53 -17.35
C ILE A 163 4.89 -2.22 -16.70
N GLU A 164 5.48 -1.08 -17.02
CA GLU A 164 6.72 -0.64 -16.38
C GLU A 164 6.46 -0.27 -14.93
N HIS A 165 7.22 -0.85 -13.99
CA HIS A 165 7.08 -0.58 -12.58
C HIS A 165 8.37 -0.82 -11.81
N ILE A 166 8.50 -0.17 -10.66
CA ILE A 166 9.55 -0.43 -9.68
C ILE A 166 8.96 -1.30 -8.58
N ASP A 167 9.59 -2.44 -8.32
CA ASP A 167 9.28 -3.27 -7.17
C ASP A 167 9.88 -2.69 -5.89
N VAL A 168 9.04 -2.62 -4.86
CA VAL A 168 9.39 -2.25 -3.49
C VAL A 168 8.98 -3.39 -2.58
N VAL A 169 9.97 -4.08 -2.02
CA VAL A 169 9.77 -5.22 -1.13
C VAL A 169 9.87 -4.73 0.30
N TYR A 170 8.81 -4.92 1.09
CA TYR A 170 8.73 -4.38 2.44
C TYR A 170 9.95 -4.72 3.32
N GLU A 171 10.37 -5.98 3.34
CA GLU A 171 11.48 -6.47 4.16
C GLU A 171 12.85 -5.96 3.70
N GLU A 172 12.98 -5.60 2.42
CA GLU A 172 14.23 -5.14 1.83
C GLU A 172 14.33 -3.63 1.87
N ASP A 173 13.23 -2.93 1.58
CA ASP A 173 13.22 -1.50 1.31
C ASP A 173 12.58 -0.66 2.42
N LEU A 174 11.62 -1.20 3.18
CA LEU A 174 10.73 -0.39 4.04
C LEU A 174 10.80 -0.73 5.52
N SER A 175 11.15 -1.97 5.89
CA SER A 175 11.08 -2.45 7.27
C SER A 175 12.10 -1.76 8.18
N ASP A 176 13.24 -1.36 7.61
CA ASP A 176 14.34 -0.67 8.26
C ASP A 176 14.49 0.76 7.71
N ARG A 177 14.49 1.74 8.62
CA ARG A 177 14.62 3.16 8.30
C ARG A 177 15.96 3.48 7.62
N SER A 178 17.03 2.76 7.95
CA SER A 178 18.36 2.98 7.38
C SER A 178 18.39 2.82 5.85
N ARG A 179 17.39 2.12 5.28
CA ARG A 179 17.31 1.78 3.85
C ARG A 179 16.45 2.74 3.04
N TRP A 180 15.71 3.66 3.68
CA TRP A 180 14.74 4.50 2.98
C TRP A 180 15.40 5.50 2.03
N ASP A 181 16.57 6.04 2.37
CA ASP A 181 17.31 6.95 1.49
C ASP A 181 17.82 6.23 0.24
N ALA A 182 18.28 4.98 0.38
CA ALA A 182 18.69 4.15 -0.74
C ALA A 182 17.49 3.81 -1.66
N LEU A 183 16.33 3.51 -1.08
CA LEU A 183 15.09 3.32 -1.84
C LEU A 183 14.73 4.59 -2.62
N LEU A 184 14.77 5.76 -1.97
CA LEU A 184 14.49 7.03 -2.64
C LEU A 184 15.50 7.30 -3.75
N ALA A 185 16.79 7.08 -3.54
CA ALA A 185 17.80 7.24 -4.57
C ALA A 185 17.51 6.34 -5.80
N ARG A 186 17.11 5.09 -5.57
CA ARG A 186 16.70 4.15 -6.63
C ARG A 186 15.48 4.65 -7.42
N ILE A 187 14.43 5.08 -6.73
CA ILE A 187 13.22 5.65 -7.37
C ILE A 187 13.56 6.95 -8.11
N GLY A 188 14.40 7.80 -7.52
CA GLY A 188 14.82 9.06 -8.09
C GLY A 188 15.61 8.88 -9.38
N ALA A 189 16.56 7.94 -9.41
CA ALA A 189 17.31 7.60 -10.61
C ALA A 189 16.40 7.18 -11.78
N ASP A 190 15.42 6.32 -11.51
CA ASP A 190 14.43 5.87 -12.51
C ASP A 190 13.56 7.04 -13.02
N TRP A 191 13.20 7.97 -12.14
CA TRP A 191 12.32 9.10 -12.49
C TRP A 191 13.07 10.33 -13.00
N GLY A 192 14.41 10.30 -13.02
CA GLY A 192 15.25 11.46 -13.35
C GLY A 192 15.09 12.60 -12.34
N MET A 193 14.93 12.26 -11.06
CA MET A 193 14.70 13.19 -9.96
C MET A 193 15.67 12.94 -8.79
N SER A 194 15.96 13.98 -8.04
CA SER A 194 16.64 13.86 -6.75
C SER A 194 15.63 14.06 -5.63
N PHE A 195 15.62 13.13 -4.68
CA PHE A 195 14.83 13.25 -3.47
C PHE A 195 15.68 13.78 -2.32
N ALA A 196 15.03 14.54 -1.44
CA ALA A 196 15.58 14.86 -0.14
C ALA A 196 15.61 13.60 0.75
N PRO A 197 16.39 13.59 1.84
CA PRO A 197 16.40 12.49 2.80
C PRO A 197 14.99 12.10 3.26
N ALA A 198 14.79 10.81 3.50
CA ALA A 198 13.51 10.23 3.84
C ALA A 198 12.97 10.81 5.15
N GLN A 199 11.85 11.52 5.04
CA GLN A 199 11.10 12.04 6.17
C GLN A 199 9.69 11.47 6.15
N THR A 200 9.23 11.01 7.32
CA THR A 200 7.84 10.59 7.47
C THR A 200 7.38 10.74 8.91
N ALA A 201 6.17 11.27 9.07
CA ALA A 201 5.45 11.24 10.34
C ALA A 201 4.73 9.90 10.56
N TYR A 202 4.78 8.99 9.58
CA TYR A 202 4.11 7.70 9.69
C TYR A 202 4.76 6.85 10.77
N GLN A 203 3.94 6.40 11.70
CA GLN A 203 4.31 5.39 12.67
C GLN A 203 3.48 4.12 12.39
N LYS A 204 4.14 2.96 12.50
CA LYS A 204 3.45 1.67 12.40
C LYS A 204 2.35 1.61 13.47
N THR A 205 1.23 0.99 13.12
CA THR A 205 0.09 0.83 14.04
C THR A 205 0.48 0.17 15.35
N TRP A 206 1.39 -0.80 15.25
CA TRP A 206 1.97 -1.50 16.39
C TRP A 206 3.49 -1.44 16.25
N GLN A 207 4.16 -0.91 17.27
CA GLN A 207 5.63 -0.86 17.32
C GLN A 207 6.23 -2.16 17.87
N ARG A 208 5.43 -2.95 18.59
CA ARG A 208 5.81 -4.25 19.15
C ARG A 208 5.60 -5.37 18.13
N PRO A 209 6.38 -6.45 18.19
CA PRO A 209 6.20 -7.61 17.33
C PRO A 209 4.85 -8.29 17.57
N TYR A 210 4.31 -8.98 16.56
CA TYR A 210 3.02 -9.68 16.70
C TYR A 210 3.08 -10.84 17.69
N SER A 211 4.26 -11.37 18.00
CA SER A 211 4.47 -12.35 19.07
C SER A 211 4.05 -11.86 20.45
N GLU A 212 3.98 -10.55 20.66
CA GLU A 212 3.53 -9.95 21.91
C GLU A 212 2.05 -9.52 21.86
N ILE A 213 1.44 -9.52 20.68
CA ILE A 213 0.04 -9.10 20.46
C ILE A 213 -0.87 -10.32 20.31
N VAL A 214 -0.35 -11.40 19.72
CA VAL A 214 -1.09 -12.62 19.43
C VAL A 214 -0.66 -13.70 20.42
N VAL A 215 -1.57 -14.07 21.32
CA VAL A 215 -1.32 -14.99 22.43
C VAL A 215 -0.82 -16.35 21.93
N ASN A 216 -1.45 -16.88 20.88
CA ASN A 216 -1.07 -18.15 20.26
C ASN A 216 -0.12 -17.97 19.05
N TYR A 217 0.69 -16.90 19.03
CA TYR A 217 1.61 -16.63 17.90
C TYR A 217 2.55 -17.80 17.61
N ALA A 218 3.16 -18.39 18.64
CA ALA A 218 4.13 -19.48 18.46
C ALA A 218 3.51 -20.71 17.80
N GLU A 219 2.30 -21.08 18.20
CA GLU A 219 1.52 -22.18 17.60
C GLU A 219 1.20 -21.89 16.14
N LEU A 220 0.65 -20.71 15.85
CA LEU A 220 0.32 -20.28 14.49
C LEU A 220 1.56 -20.22 13.59
N ARG A 221 2.70 -19.77 14.14
CA ARG A 221 3.97 -19.71 13.41
C ARG A 221 4.47 -21.09 13.01
N LEU A 222 4.43 -22.04 13.94
CA LEU A 222 4.80 -23.44 13.67
C LEU A 222 3.92 -24.04 12.56
N GLN A 223 2.64 -23.72 12.54
CA GLN A 223 1.70 -24.25 11.56
C GLN A 223 1.82 -23.61 10.17
N PHE A 224 2.09 -22.30 10.08
CA PHE A 224 1.93 -21.54 8.83
C PHE A 224 3.22 -20.92 8.26
N GLU A 225 4.31 -20.86 9.03
CA GLU A 225 5.61 -20.34 8.58
C GLU A 225 6.66 -21.44 8.37
N ALA A 226 6.42 -22.65 8.89
CA ALA A 226 7.27 -23.80 8.56
C ALA A 226 7.27 -24.04 7.03
N PRO A 227 8.42 -24.36 6.42
CA PRO A 227 8.44 -24.81 5.04
C PRO A 227 7.54 -26.04 4.96
N HIS A 228 6.46 -25.96 4.17
CA HIS A 228 5.71 -27.15 3.81
C HIS A 228 6.71 -28.10 3.14
N PRO A 229 6.83 -29.36 3.62
CA PRO A 229 7.71 -30.35 3.00
C PRO A 229 7.38 -30.59 1.53
#